data_AF-A0A7J6KJJ5-F1
#
_entry.id   AF-A0A7J6KJJ5-F1
#
_cell.length_a   1.000
_cell.length_b   1.000
_cell.length_c   1.000
_cell.angle_alpha   90.00
_cell.angle_beta   90.00
_cell.angle_gamma   90.00
#
_symmetry.space_group_name_H-M   'P 1'
#
loop_
_entity.id
_entity.type
_entity.pdbx_description
1 polymer ?
#
loop_
_entity_poly.entity_id
_entity_poly.type
_entity_poly.pdbx_seq_one_letter_code
_entity_poly.pdbx_strand_id
1 'polypeptide(L)'
;VDRVICPLASREEEAHIGTVLTSLTDKSWFPIPGTKQAYHCRIRRLWPCEVVDIPGHQTHVCEVRIPAVSHVPRSGRSYSKSLYLRLPETLKRDYAALIQSYVDSKWWVEAPPTLATPTPPAQIFLVPPSSQARKSRLVIDFRELNKALPRAGAGGESPMLFHVLGLLRTESRETTLLCDCRSAFYKVRLVDLILTLESALGSFLSSRMGFGILFGPCGLN
;
A
#
# COMPACT_ATOMS: atom_id res chain seq x y z
N VAL A 1 -8.55 -27.00 1.47
CA VAL A 1 -7.48 -26.49 0.59
C VAL A 1 -6.37 -26.03 1.50
N ASP A 2 -5.42 -26.91 1.68
CA ASP A 2 -4.34 -26.80 2.65
C ASP A 2 -3.56 -25.51 2.43
N ARG A 3 -3.38 -24.75 3.51
CA ARG A 3 -2.44 -23.64 3.53
C ARG A 3 -1.06 -24.26 3.40
N VAL A 4 -0.46 -24.15 2.21
CA VAL A 4 0.98 -24.23 2.07
C VAL A 4 1.53 -23.07 2.91
N ILE A 5 1.87 -23.38 4.16
CA ILE A 5 2.77 -22.58 4.95
C ILE A 5 4.04 -22.56 4.12
N CYS A 6 4.45 -21.40 3.60
CA CYS A 6 5.77 -21.26 3.01
C CYS A 6 6.74 -21.92 4.00
N PRO A 7 7.48 -22.98 3.60
CA PRO A 7 8.57 -23.44 4.45
C PRO A 7 9.42 -22.19 4.70
N LEU A 8 9.66 -21.90 5.98
CA LEU A 8 10.58 -20.86 6.38
C LEU A 8 11.80 -21.01 5.49
N ALA A 9 12.16 -19.93 4.79
CA ALA A 9 13.29 -19.92 3.89
C ALA A 9 14.48 -20.60 4.61
N SER A 10 15.20 -21.47 3.92
CA SER A 10 16.40 -22.08 4.49
C SER A 10 17.30 -20.97 5.03
N ARG A 11 18.11 -21.26 6.05
CA ARG A 11 19.02 -20.26 6.64
C ARG A 11 19.92 -19.59 5.60
N GLU A 12 20.26 -20.33 4.54
CA GLU A 12 21.02 -19.83 3.39
C GLU A 12 20.23 -18.81 2.56
N GLU A 13 18.94 -19.07 2.31
CA GLU A 13 18.04 -18.13 1.63
C GLU A 13 17.78 -16.88 2.47
N GLU A 14 17.58 -17.01 3.79
CA GLU A 14 17.45 -15.86 4.69
C GLU A 14 18.72 -14.99 4.70
N ALA A 15 19.89 -15.62 4.74
CA ALA A 15 21.17 -14.92 4.66
C ALA A 15 21.36 -14.23 3.30
N HIS A 16 20.95 -14.88 2.20
CA HIS A 16 21.00 -14.30 0.87
C HIS A 16 20.07 -13.08 0.75
N ILE A 17 18.81 -13.20 1.19
CA ILE A 17 17.86 -12.08 1.25
C ILE A 17 18.43 -10.95 2.09
N GLY A 18 19.00 -11.24 3.26
CA GLY A 18 19.64 -10.24 4.11
C GLY A 18 20.79 -9.51 3.42
N THR A 19 21.60 -10.24 2.64
CA THR A 19 22.70 -9.66 1.83
C THR A 19 22.17 -8.74 0.74
N VAL A 20 21.15 -9.17 -0.01
CA VAL A 20 20.51 -8.36 -1.05
C VAL A 20 19.90 -7.09 -0.45
N LEU A 21 19.14 -7.20 0.64
CA LEU A 21 18.50 -6.06 1.30
C LEU A 21 19.52 -5.06 1.85
N THR A 22 20.64 -5.56 2.40
CA THR A 22 21.73 -4.70 2.88
C THR A 22 22.37 -3.95 1.71
N SER A 23 22.69 -4.65 0.62
CA SER A 23 23.22 -4.04 -0.61
C SER A 23 22.29 -2.99 -1.22
N LEU A 24 20.98 -3.19 -1.12
CA LEU A 24 19.97 -2.21 -1.56
C LEU A 24 19.85 -1.01 -0.60
N THR A 25 20.16 -1.19 0.68
CA THR A 25 20.09 -0.12 1.70
C THR A 25 21.20 0.92 1.51
N ASP A 26 22.39 0.51 1.07
CA ASP A 26 23.55 1.39 0.83
C ASP A 26 23.35 2.36 -0.34
N LYS A 27 22.24 2.18 -1.06
CA LYS A 27 22.11 2.55 -2.45
C LYS A 27 21.32 3.87 -2.63
N SER A 28 20.90 4.52 -1.53
CA SER A 28 20.15 5.80 -1.49
C SER A 28 18.80 5.73 -2.22
N TRP A 29 18.21 6.88 -2.56
CA TRP A 29 16.92 6.97 -3.28
C TRP A 29 17.07 6.62 -4.76
N PHE A 30 16.18 5.76 -5.26
CA PHE A 30 16.12 5.34 -6.67
C PHE A 30 14.86 5.86 -7.36
N PRO A 31 14.95 6.31 -8.62
CA PRO A 31 13.76 6.65 -9.38
C PRO A 31 12.92 5.39 -9.66
N ILE A 32 11.61 5.49 -9.48
CA ILE A 32 10.69 4.39 -9.79
C ILE A 32 10.50 4.31 -11.32
N PRO A 33 10.75 3.15 -11.96
CA PRO A 33 10.57 2.98 -13.40
C PRO A 33 9.17 3.34 -13.88
N GLY A 34 9.05 3.87 -15.10
CA GLY A 34 7.76 4.26 -15.69
C GLY A 34 7.09 5.49 -15.06
N THR A 35 7.78 6.22 -14.17
CA THR A 35 7.26 7.43 -13.52
C THR A 35 7.91 8.74 -13.97
N LYS A 36 8.73 8.71 -15.02
CA LYS A 36 9.53 9.86 -15.48
C LYS A 36 10.36 10.49 -14.34
N GLN A 37 10.86 9.65 -13.43
CA GLN A 37 11.66 10.05 -12.26
C GLN A 37 10.93 10.97 -11.25
N ALA A 38 9.60 11.08 -11.35
CA ALA A 38 8.83 11.91 -10.41
C ALA A 38 8.78 11.28 -9.00
N TYR A 39 8.82 9.95 -8.92
CA TYR A 39 8.74 9.21 -7.67
C TYR A 39 10.05 8.47 -7.42
N HIS A 40 10.40 8.35 -6.15
CA HIS A 40 11.60 7.63 -5.75
C HIS A 40 11.27 6.60 -4.68
N CYS A 41 11.92 5.44 -4.73
CA CYS A 41 11.85 4.44 -3.68
C CYS A 41 13.20 4.27 -3.00
N ARG A 42 13.18 3.75 -1.78
CA ARG A 42 14.37 3.18 -1.14
C ARG A 42 13.96 2.07 -0.21
N ILE A 43 14.90 1.17 0.04
CA ILE A 43 14.83 0.23 1.15
C ILE A 43 15.80 0.75 2.21
N ARG A 44 15.37 0.71 3.47
CA ARG A 44 16.26 0.99 4.59
C ARG A 44 15.99 0.07 5.76
N ARG A 45 16.95 -0.02 6.68
CA ARG A 45 16.72 -0.66 7.98
C ARG A 45 15.62 0.05 8.75
N LEU A 46 14.80 -0.75 9.42
CA LEU A 46 13.77 -0.27 10.33
C LEU A 46 14.46 0.41 11.54
N TRP A 47 13.94 1.55 11.98
CA TRP A 47 14.40 2.15 13.24
C TRP A 47 13.68 1.51 14.45
N PRO A 48 14.30 1.53 15.65
CA PRO A 48 13.74 0.87 16.83
C PRO A 48 12.35 1.36 17.25
N CYS A 49 12.00 2.61 16.93
CA CYS A 49 10.74 3.23 17.32
C CYS A 49 9.59 3.02 16.30
N GLU A 50 9.86 2.34 15.19
CA GLU A 50 8.89 2.26 14.10
C GLU A 50 7.96 1.07 14.22
N VAL A 51 6.74 1.22 13.69
CA VAL A 51 5.76 0.14 13.64
C VAL A 51 6.28 -1.02 12.79
N VAL A 52 6.31 -2.20 13.40
CA VAL A 52 6.66 -3.48 12.77
C VAL A 52 5.39 -4.11 12.20
N ASP A 53 5.34 -4.32 10.88
CA ASP A 53 4.20 -4.94 10.20
C ASP A 53 4.24 -6.48 10.28
N ILE A 54 5.44 -7.07 10.42
CA ILE A 54 5.63 -8.52 10.60
C ILE A 54 6.52 -8.75 11.83
N PRO A 55 5.91 -8.96 13.02
CA PRO A 55 6.65 -9.14 14.27
C PRO A 55 7.70 -10.26 14.18
N GLY A 56 8.90 -9.99 14.71
CA GLY A 56 10.00 -10.96 14.76
C GLY A 56 10.77 -11.19 13.46
N HIS A 57 10.23 -10.77 12.30
CA HIS A 57 10.83 -11.08 11.00
C HIS A 57 11.20 -9.83 10.18
N GLN A 58 10.52 -8.71 10.38
CA GLN A 58 10.79 -7.50 9.59
C GLN A 58 12.00 -6.74 10.11
N THR A 59 13.03 -6.64 9.26
CA THR A 59 14.27 -5.90 9.54
C THR A 59 14.41 -4.62 8.71
N HIS A 60 13.68 -4.52 7.60
CA HIS A 60 13.74 -3.41 6.65
C HIS A 60 12.35 -2.85 6.37
N VAL A 61 12.33 -1.64 5.81
CA VAL A 61 11.12 -0.97 5.33
C VAL A 61 11.35 -0.46 3.90
N CYS A 62 10.32 -0.61 3.08
CA CYS A 62 10.25 0.03 1.77
C CYS A 62 9.55 1.38 1.91
N GLU A 63 10.20 2.42 1.39
CA GLU A 63 9.69 3.78 1.39
C GLU A 63 9.55 4.28 -0.04
N VAL A 64 8.49 5.04 -0.28
CA VAL A 64 8.26 5.74 -1.54
C VAL A 64 8.08 7.23 -1.23
N ARG A 65 9.00 8.04 -1.75
CA ARG A 65 8.93 9.50 -1.70
C ARG A 65 7.99 10.01 -2.77
N ILE A 66 7.03 10.79 -2.34
CA ILE A 66 6.05 11.41 -3.21
C ILE A 66 6.49 12.83 -3.52
N PRO A 67 6.48 13.25 -4.80
CA PRO A 67 6.77 14.63 -5.15
C PRO A 67 5.70 15.57 -4.55
N ALA A 68 6.09 16.81 -4.30
CA ALA A 68 5.16 17.82 -3.80
C ALA A 68 3.95 17.95 -4.72
N VAL A 69 2.76 17.93 -4.13
CA VAL A 69 1.49 18.04 -4.84
C VAL A 69 1.33 19.49 -5.30
N SER A 70 1.42 19.74 -6.61
CA SER A 70 1.44 21.09 -7.18
C SER A 70 0.09 21.82 -7.08
N HIS A 71 -1.02 21.08 -7.14
CA HIS A 71 -2.36 21.63 -6.98
C HIS A 71 -3.23 20.66 -6.20
N VAL A 72 -3.69 21.07 -5.02
CA VAL A 72 -4.64 20.31 -4.20
C VAL A 72 -6.04 20.63 -4.72
N PRO A 73 -6.73 19.71 -5.41
CA PRO A 73 -8.11 19.96 -5.83
C PRO A 73 -8.97 20.18 -4.59
N ARG A 74 -9.96 21.08 -4.71
CA ARG A 74 -10.93 21.32 -3.63
C ARG A 74 -11.61 19.99 -3.28
N SER A 75 -11.70 19.71 -1.97
CA SER A 75 -12.40 18.54 -1.47
C SER A 75 -13.81 18.47 -2.06
N GLY A 76 -14.14 17.35 -2.69
CA GLY A 76 -15.51 17.06 -3.11
C GLY A 76 -16.45 16.93 -1.91
N ARG A 77 -17.76 16.86 -2.17
CA ARG A 77 -18.74 16.51 -1.13
C ARG A 77 -18.38 15.16 -0.52
N SER A 78 -18.33 15.08 0.80
CA SER A 78 -18.19 13.81 1.52
C SER A 78 -19.49 13.00 1.39
N TYR A 79 -19.40 11.80 0.83
CA TYR A 79 -20.53 10.87 0.70
C TYR A 79 -20.42 9.65 1.62
N SER A 80 -19.28 9.47 2.30
CA SER A 80 -19.01 8.29 3.13
C SER A 80 -20.08 8.08 4.21
N LYS A 81 -20.48 9.15 4.91
CA LYS A 81 -21.52 9.09 5.95
C LYS A 81 -22.88 8.70 5.37
N SER A 82 -23.29 9.32 4.27
CA SER A 82 -24.57 9.02 3.62
C SER A 82 -24.64 7.58 3.09
N LEU A 83 -23.54 7.06 2.54
CA LEU A 83 -23.45 5.67 2.08
C LEU A 83 -23.48 4.69 3.25
N TYR A 84 -22.78 4.99 4.34
CA TYR A 84 -22.77 4.17 5.56
C TYR A 84 -24.16 4.08 6.21
N LEU A 85 -24.89 5.18 6.28
CA LEU A 85 -26.24 5.20 6.87
C LEU A 85 -27.22 4.28 6.14
N ARG A 86 -27.00 4.03 4.85
CA ARG A 86 -27.82 3.12 4.02
C ARG A 86 -27.43 1.64 4.17
N LEU A 87 -26.33 1.33 4.86
CA LEU A 87 -25.91 -0.06 5.06
C LEU A 87 -26.84 -0.76 6.07
N PRO A 88 -27.16 -2.05 5.87
CA PRO A 88 -27.70 -2.91 6.91
C PRO A 88 -26.79 -2.96 8.14
N GLU A 89 -27.36 -3.20 9.33
CA GLU A 89 -26.60 -3.26 10.59
C GLU A 89 -25.50 -4.32 10.60
N THR A 90 -25.66 -5.42 9.86
CA THR A 90 -24.62 -6.43 9.66
C THR A 90 -23.40 -5.83 8.96
N LEU A 91 -23.60 -5.10 7.87
CA LEU A 91 -22.53 -4.47 7.10
C LEU A 91 -21.93 -3.25 7.81
N LYS A 92 -22.69 -2.56 8.67
CA LYS A 92 -22.14 -1.52 9.56
C LYS A 92 -21.14 -2.11 10.57
N ARG A 93 -21.46 -3.27 11.15
CA ARG A 93 -20.53 -3.99 12.03
C ARG A 93 -19.27 -4.44 11.29
N ASP A 94 -19.42 -4.98 10.07
CA ASP A 94 -18.27 -5.32 9.22
C ASP A 94 -17.40 -4.08 8.91
N TYR A 95 -18.04 -2.95 8.59
CA TYR A 95 -17.34 -1.69 8.31
C TYR A 95 -16.52 -1.23 9.52
N ALA A 96 -17.13 -1.20 10.71
CA ALA A 96 -16.44 -0.82 11.95
C ALA A 96 -15.29 -1.78 12.27
N ALA A 97 -15.51 -3.10 12.15
CA ALA A 97 -14.48 -4.11 12.39
C ALA A 97 -13.30 -3.98 11.41
N LEU A 98 -13.57 -3.70 10.14
CA LEU A 98 -12.52 -3.46 9.15
C LEU A 98 -11.73 -2.20 9.51
N ILE A 99 -12.37 -1.07 9.82
CA ILE A 99 -11.69 0.15 10.25
C ILE A 99 -10.79 -0.13 11.45
N GLN A 100 -11.33 -0.80 12.48
CA GLN A 100 -10.58 -1.14 13.68
C GLN A 100 -9.35 -1.99 13.34
N SER A 101 -9.46 -2.94 12.41
CA SER A 101 -8.30 -3.76 11.99
C SER A 101 -7.15 -2.93 11.38
N TYR A 102 -7.45 -1.84 10.66
CA TYR A 102 -6.42 -0.93 10.14
C TYR A 102 -5.77 -0.09 11.24
N VAL A 103 -6.55 0.32 12.24
CA VAL A 103 -6.08 1.09 13.40
C VAL A 103 -5.24 0.21 14.34
N ASP A 104 -5.68 -1.01 14.60
CA ASP A 104 -4.95 -1.98 15.44
C ASP A 104 -3.60 -2.33 14.82
N SER A 105 -3.55 -2.46 13.49
CA SER A 105 -2.32 -2.67 12.71
C SER A 105 -1.43 -1.42 12.65
N LYS A 106 -1.86 -0.29 13.23
CA LYS A 106 -1.19 1.03 13.16
C LYS A 106 -0.92 1.49 11.73
N TRP A 107 -1.73 1.02 10.79
CA TRP A 107 -1.72 1.52 9.40
C TRP A 107 -2.46 2.84 9.32
N TRP A 108 -3.52 2.98 10.10
CA TRP A 108 -4.27 4.22 10.27
C TRP A 108 -4.14 4.72 11.71
N VAL A 109 -4.10 6.03 11.86
CA VAL A 109 -4.08 6.73 13.16
C VAL A 109 -5.24 7.71 13.18
N GLU A 110 -5.95 7.83 14.29
CA GLU A 110 -7.03 8.81 14.40
C GLU A 110 -6.50 10.23 14.17
N ALA A 111 -7.22 11.00 13.34
CA ALA A 111 -6.85 12.37 13.02
C ALA A 111 -7.30 13.30 14.15
N PRO A 112 -6.49 14.31 14.53
CA PRO A 112 -6.96 15.37 15.41
C PRO A 112 -8.10 16.15 14.74
N PRO A 113 -9.09 16.65 15.51
CA PRO A 113 -10.25 17.38 14.95
C PRO A 113 -9.91 18.62 14.13
N THR A 114 -8.72 19.19 14.31
CA THR A 114 -8.29 20.47 13.75
C THR A 114 -7.15 20.35 12.73
N LEU A 115 -6.78 19.13 12.33
CA LEU A 115 -5.64 18.97 11.44
C LEU A 115 -5.96 19.45 10.03
N ALA A 116 -5.42 20.61 9.66
CA ALA A 116 -5.37 21.05 8.27
C ALA A 116 -4.34 20.18 7.53
N THR A 117 -4.82 19.32 6.64
CA THR A 117 -3.95 18.40 5.89
C THR A 117 -3.67 18.94 4.49
N PRO A 118 -2.44 18.75 3.96
CA PRO A 118 -2.06 19.27 2.65
C PRO A 118 -2.71 18.50 1.48
N THR A 119 -3.36 17.37 1.73
CA THR A 119 -4.03 16.54 0.71
C THR A 119 -5.55 16.62 0.82
N PRO A 120 -6.29 16.47 -0.29
CA PRO A 120 -7.74 16.35 -0.21
C PRO A 120 -8.11 15.08 0.58
N PRO A 121 -9.10 15.13 1.48
CA PRO A 121 -9.50 13.95 2.24
C PRO A 121 -10.09 12.86 1.33
N ALA A 122 -9.52 11.67 1.39
CA ALA A 122 -9.94 10.51 0.61
C ALA A 122 -11.07 9.76 1.30
N GLN A 123 -12.18 9.55 0.59
CA GLN A 123 -13.40 9.01 1.18
C GLN A 123 -13.35 7.48 1.24
N ILE A 124 -13.68 6.91 2.41
CA ILE A 124 -13.72 5.45 2.64
C ILE A 124 -15.16 4.94 2.53
N PHE A 125 -15.36 3.88 1.75
CA PHE A 125 -16.65 3.21 1.62
C PHE A 125 -16.51 1.68 1.68
N LEU A 126 -17.57 1.01 2.15
CA LEU A 126 -17.66 -0.43 2.14
C LEU A 126 -18.07 -0.92 0.76
N VAL A 127 -17.34 -1.91 0.24
CA VAL A 127 -17.82 -2.74 -0.86
C VAL A 127 -18.27 -4.08 -0.27
N PRO A 128 -19.58 -4.37 -0.30
CA PRO A 128 -20.10 -5.63 0.21
C PRO A 128 -19.60 -6.81 -0.63
N PRO A 129 -19.66 -8.04 -0.10
CA PRO A 129 -19.25 -9.22 -0.82
C PRO A 129 -20.15 -9.44 -2.05
N SER A 130 -19.53 -9.63 -3.22
CA SER A 130 -20.27 -9.90 -4.46
C SER A 130 -20.71 -11.37 -4.59
N SER A 131 -20.19 -12.26 -3.74
CA SER A 131 -20.52 -13.67 -3.67
C SER A 131 -20.12 -14.22 -2.28
N GLN A 132 -20.66 -15.37 -1.89
CA GLN A 132 -20.34 -16.00 -0.60
C GLN A 132 -18.85 -16.29 -0.39
N ALA A 133 -18.08 -16.43 -1.47
CA ALA A 133 -16.64 -16.68 -1.41
C ALA A 133 -15.78 -15.42 -1.17
N ARG A 134 -16.34 -14.21 -1.36
CA ARG A 134 -15.62 -12.95 -1.20
C ARG A 134 -15.99 -12.28 0.12
N LYS A 135 -15.04 -11.60 0.73
CA LYS A 135 -15.25 -10.82 1.97
C LYS A 135 -15.56 -9.37 1.65
N SER A 136 -16.28 -8.71 2.56
CA SER A 136 -16.41 -7.25 2.61
C SER A 136 -15.03 -6.60 2.58
N ARG A 137 -14.89 -5.48 1.87
CA ARG A 137 -13.64 -4.71 1.82
C ARG A 137 -13.89 -3.22 1.89
N LEU A 138 -12.96 -2.49 2.48
CA LEU A 138 -12.94 -1.04 2.40
C LEU A 138 -12.25 -0.61 1.11
N VAL A 139 -12.84 0.38 0.44
CA VAL A 139 -12.23 1.05 -0.71
C VAL A 139 -12.07 2.51 -0.35
N ILE A 140 -10.91 3.05 -0.71
CA ILE A 140 -10.58 4.45 -0.52
C ILE A 140 -10.64 5.15 -1.87
N ASP A 141 -11.40 6.24 -1.96
CA ASP A 141 -11.49 7.04 -3.16
C ASP A 141 -10.31 8.01 -3.27
N PHE A 142 -9.26 7.56 -3.96
CA PHE A 142 -8.11 8.41 -4.26
C PHE A 142 -8.25 9.21 -5.56
N ARG A 143 -9.43 9.27 -6.21
CA ARG A 143 -9.56 9.93 -7.52
C ARG A 143 -9.10 11.40 -7.51
N GLU A 144 -9.49 12.17 -6.50
CA GLU A 144 -9.05 13.57 -6.39
C GLU A 144 -7.55 13.70 -6.09
N LEU A 145 -7.01 12.85 -5.20
CA LEU A 145 -5.58 12.80 -4.95
C LEU A 145 -4.79 12.43 -6.23
N ASN A 146 -5.27 11.44 -6.98
CA ASN A 146 -4.63 10.95 -8.20
C ASN A 146 -4.60 12.00 -9.32
N LYS A 147 -5.53 12.95 -9.36
CA LYS A 147 -5.48 14.09 -10.30
C LYS A 147 -4.35 15.05 -9.96
N ALA A 148 -3.99 15.14 -8.68
CA ALA A 148 -2.99 16.06 -8.16
C ALA A 148 -1.57 15.49 -8.24
N LEU A 149 -1.46 14.17 -8.33
CA LEU A 149 -0.20 13.44 -8.39
C LEU A 149 0.35 13.37 -9.83
N PRO A 150 1.69 13.39 -10.01
CA PRO A 150 2.30 13.15 -11.32
C PRO A 150 1.90 11.80 -11.90
N ARG A 151 1.77 11.71 -13.22
CA ARG A 151 1.41 10.45 -13.89
C ARG A 151 2.42 9.35 -13.58
N ALA A 152 1.91 8.15 -13.30
CA ALA A 152 2.70 6.94 -13.13
C ALA A 152 2.18 5.85 -14.10
N GLY A 153 3.06 4.94 -14.53
CA GLY A 153 2.71 3.78 -15.36
C GLY A 153 2.42 4.09 -16.84
N ALA A 154 2.71 5.31 -17.31
CA ALA A 154 2.46 5.73 -18.69
C ALA A 154 3.66 5.58 -19.64
N GLY A 155 4.85 5.26 -19.10
CA GLY A 155 6.03 4.91 -19.90
C GLY A 155 6.19 3.40 -19.92
N GLY A 156 6.19 2.77 -21.09
CA GLY A 156 6.21 1.32 -21.33
C GLY A 156 7.47 0.58 -20.88
N GLU A 157 7.99 0.90 -19.70
CA GLU A 157 9.18 0.26 -19.09
C GLU A 157 8.81 -0.91 -18.18
N SER A 158 7.53 -1.13 -17.88
CA SER A 158 7.12 -2.36 -17.18
C SER A 158 7.27 -3.55 -18.14
N PRO A 159 8.03 -4.59 -17.78
CA PRO A 159 8.22 -5.74 -18.64
C PRO A 159 6.87 -6.38 -18.95
N MET A 160 6.56 -6.53 -20.23
CA MET A 160 5.35 -7.23 -20.65
C MET A 160 5.35 -8.66 -20.08
N LEU A 161 4.16 -9.19 -19.77
CA LEU A 161 4.01 -10.51 -19.15
C LEU A 161 4.79 -11.59 -19.91
N PHE A 162 4.79 -11.54 -21.25
CA PHE A 162 5.53 -12.54 -22.04
C PHE A 162 7.06 -12.44 -21.88
N HIS A 163 7.62 -11.25 -21.63
CA HIS A 163 9.06 -11.11 -21.33
C HIS A 163 9.39 -11.78 -20.00
N VAL A 164 8.55 -11.56 -18.98
CA VAL A 164 8.70 -12.18 -17.67
C VAL A 164 8.57 -13.70 -17.76
N LEU A 165 7.54 -14.19 -18.46
CA LEU A 165 7.33 -15.63 -18.67
C LEU A 165 8.45 -16.25 -19.52
N GLY A 166 8.97 -15.52 -20.51
CA GLY A 166 10.11 -15.93 -21.32
C GLY A 166 11.36 -16.11 -20.47
N LEU A 167 11.70 -15.11 -19.66
CA LEU A 167 12.82 -15.18 -18.70
C LEU A 167 12.64 -16.31 -17.68
N LEU A 168 11.45 -16.47 -17.11
CA LEU A 168 11.17 -17.59 -16.23
C LEU A 168 11.40 -18.92 -16.97
N ARG A 169 11.00 -19.03 -18.24
CA ARG A 169 11.20 -20.27 -19.00
C ARG A 169 12.67 -20.54 -19.35
N THR A 170 13.47 -19.52 -19.63
CA THR A 170 14.87 -19.70 -20.05
C THR A 170 15.86 -19.72 -18.89
N GLU A 171 15.59 -18.96 -17.82
CA GLU A 171 16.50 -18.75 -16.70
C GLU A 171 16.04 -19.42 -15.39
N SER A 172 14.83 -20.00 -15.32
CA SER A 172 14.40 -20.66 -14.08
C SER A 172 15.29 -21.85 -13.77
N ARG A 173 15.66 -21.95 -12.50
CA ARG A 173 16.25 -23.16 -11.92
C ARG A 173 15.16 -24.24 -11.83
N GLU A 174 15.56 -25.47 -11.49
CA GLU A 174 14.65 -26.62 -11.34
C GLU A 174 13.45 -26.37 -10.41
N THR A 175 13.53 -25.40 -9.50
CA THR A 175 12.44 -25.00 -8.60
C THR A 175 12.15 -23.51 -8.70
N THR A 176 10.86 -23.16 -8.83
CA THR A 176 10.35 -21.78 -8.76
C THR A 176 9.48 -21.64 -7.53
N LEU A 177 9.77 -20.64 -6.69
CA LEU A 177 8.95 -20.30 -5.54
C LEU A 177 8.01 -19.15 -5.90
N LEU A 178 6.72 -19.34 -5.59
CA LEU A 178 5.69 -18.32 -5.74
C LEU A 178 5.25 -17.85 -4.36
N CYS A 179 5.38 -16.56 -4.09
CA CYS A 179 4.97 -15.95 -2.83
C CYS A 179 3.93 -14.86 -3.10
N ASP A 180 2.86 -14.82 -2.31
CA ASP A 180 1.90 -13.72 -2.31
C ASP A 180 2.21 -12.73 -1.17
N CYS A 181 2.43 -11.47 -1.53
CA CYS A 181 2.65 -10.39 -0.58
C CYS A 181 1.31 -9.84 -0.10
N ARG A 182 0.67 -10.54 0.85
CA ARG A 182 -0.58 -10.07 1.45
C ARG A 182 -0.45 -8.64 1.98
N SER A 183 -1.37 -7.78 1.57
CA SER A 183 -1.43 -6.35 1.93
C SER A 183 -0.15 -5.58 1.58
N ALA A 184 0.53 -5.94 0.48
CA ALA A 184 1.81 -5.34 0.06
C ALA A 184 1.82 -3.80 0.12
N PHE A 185 0.77 -3.17 -0.41
CA PHE A 185 0.65 -1.70 -0.42
C PHE A 185 0.79 -1.10 0.99
N TYR A 186 0.08 -1.63 1.99
CA TYR A 186 0.11 -1.06 3.36
C TYR A 186 1.45 -1.27 4.08
N LYS A 187 2.31 -2.17 3.59
CA LYS A 187 3.67 -2.38 4.11
C LYS A 187 4.68 -1.35 3.58
N VAL A 188 4.32 -0.62 2.52
CA VAL A 188 5.14 0.48 1.98
C VAL A 188 4.77 1.78 2.68
N ARG A 189 5.80 2.52 3.10
CA ARG A 189 5.64 3.84 3.72
C ARG A 189 5.75 4.95 2.68
N LEU A 190 4.90 5.94 2.84
CA LEU A 190 4.91 7.17 2.06
C LEU A 190 5.78 8.19 2.81
N VAL A 191 6.71 8.79 2.08
CA VAL A 191 7.56 9.88 2.56
C VAL A 191 7.10 11.16 1.88
N ASP A 192 7.07 12.25 2.67
CA ASP A 192 6.61 13.59 2.26
C ASP A 192 5.11 13.67 1.90
N LEU A 193 4.34 12.62 2.21
CA LEU A 193 2.89 12.58 2.05
C LEU A 193 2.22 11.85 3.22
N ILE A 194 1.25 12.51 3.85
CA ILE A 194 0.32 11.90 4.81
C ILE A 194 -1.07 11.92 4.19
N LEU A 195 -1.68 10.75 4.04
CA LEU A 195 -3.02 10.61 3.52
C LEU A 195 -4.03 10.94 4.60
N THR A 196 -5.03 11.75 4.25
CA THR A 196 -6.19 12.01 5.10
C THR A 196 -7.34 11.13 4.63
N LEU A 197 -7.88 10.33 5.52
CA LEU A 197 -8.88 9.32 5.22
C LEU A 197 -10.16 9.64 5.99
N GLU A 198 -11.24 9.84 5.26
CA GLU A 198 -12.54 10.19 5.82
C GLU A 198 -13.48 8.99 5.77
N SER A 199 -13.90 8.54 6.94
CA SER A 199 -14.86 7.46 7.09
C SER A 199 -16.17 7.98 7.70
N ALA A 200 -17.19 7.13 7.71
CA ALA A 200 -18.42 7.45 8.43
C ALA A 200 -18.26 7.44 9.97
N LEU A 201 -17.20 6.82 10.48
CA LEU A 201 -16.95 6.67 11.93
C LEU A 201 -15.93 7.69 12.47
N GLY A 202 -15.27 8.45 11.59
CA GLY A 202 -14.23 9.39 11.97
C GLY A 202 -13.21 9.62 10.86
N SER A 203 -12.26 10.49 11.16
CA SER A 203 -11.15 10.87 10.29
C SER A 203 -9.87 10.18 10.74
N PHE A 204 -9.07 9.72 9.79
CA PHE A 204 -7.82 9.02 10.04
C PHE A 204 -6.70 9.55 9.17
N LEU A 205 -5.46 9.31 9.61
CA LEU A 205 -4.23 9.59 8.88
C LEU A 205 -3.52 8.30 8.55
N SER A 206 -2.90 8.25 7.38
CA SER A 206 -2.06 7.13 6.96
C SER A 206 -0.80 7.63 6.28
N SER A 207 0.36 7.19 6.80
CA SER A 207 1.65 7.27 6.11
C SER A 207 1.95 6.00 5.32
N ARG A 208 0.95 5.12 5.12
CA ARG A 208 1.07 3.89 4.34
C ARG A 208 0.46 4.06 2.96
N MET A 209 1.02 3.36 1.98
CA MET A 209 0.46 3.32 0.63
C MET A 209 -0.87 2.56 0.63
N GLY A 210 -1.95 3.23 0.21
CA GLY A 210 -3.28 2.65 0.08
C GLY A 210 -3.53 2.05 -1.30
N PHE A 211 -4.46 1.10 -1.39
CA PHE A 211 -4.91 0.57 -2.67
C PHE A 211 -5.69 1.63 -3.46
N GLY A 212 -5.39 1.79 -4.76
CA GLY A 212 -6.05 2.76 -5.64
C GLY A 212 -5.29 4.08 -5.82
N ILE A 213 -4.14 4.27 -5.17
CA ILE A 213 -3.22 5.37 -5.46
C ILE A 213 -2.54 5.13 -6.82
N LEU A 214 -2.45 6.17 -7.66
CA LEU A 214 -2.04 6.09 -9.06
C LEU A 214 -0.69 5.38 -9.28
N PHE A 215 0.33 5.73 -8.49
CA PHE A 215 1.66 5.14 -8.60
C PHE A 215 1.80 3.80 -7.86
N GLY A 216 0.74 3.34 -7.19
CA GLY A 216 0.78 2.16 -6.32
C GLY A 216 1.41 0.93 -6.99
N PRO A 217 0.95 0.51 -8.20
CA PRO A 217 1.55 -0.63 -8.88
C PRO A 217 3.04 -0.44 -9.20
N CYS A 218 3.43 0.76 -9.66
CA CYS A 218 4.84 1.07 -9.95
C CYS A 218 5.69 1.11 -8.67
N GLY A 219 5.14 1.54 -7.55
CA GLY A 219 5.84 1.58 -6.26
C GLY A 219 6.06 0.23 -5.60
N LEU A 220 5.58 -0.87 -6.22
CA LEU A 220 5.86 -2.24 -5.81
C LEU A 220 6.83 -2.97 -6.77
N ASN A 221 7.25 -2.32 -7.86
CA ASN A 221 8.27 -2.84 -8.78
C ASN A 221 9.67 -2.54 -8.24
#